data_AF-A0A1E3QGN5-F1
#
_entry.id   AF-A0A1E3QGN5-F1
#
_cell.length_a   1.000
_cell.length_b   1.000
_cell.length_c   1.000
_cell.angle_alpha   90.00
_cell.angle_beta   90.00
_cell.angle_gamma   90.00
#
_symmetry.space_group_name_H-M   'P 1'
#
loop_
_entity.id
_entity.type
_entity.pdbx_description
1 polymer ?
#
loop_
_entity_poly.entity_id
_entity_poly.type
_entity_poly.pdbx_seq_one_letter_code
_entity_poly.pdbx_strand_id
1 'polypeptide(L)' 'MGRLLKPSEGALNQLWAIGADKQQLVNGQFYEPVGRLSTSLDKKAKDNELAAKLWAWTEKELEEY' A
#
# COMPACT_ATOMS: atom_id res chain seq x y z
N MET A 1 14.70 0.19 5.21
CA MET A 1 14.34 -0.93 4.32
C MET A 1 13.71 -2.01 5.18
N GLY A 2 12.58 -2.59 4.74
CA GLY A 2 11.78 -3.54 5.54
C GLY A 2 12.49 -4.86 5.84
N ARG A 3 11.94 -5.60 6.81
CA ARG A 3 12.45 -6.91 7.24
C ARG A 3 12.25 -7.94 6.12
N LEU A 4 13.31 -8.67 5.76
CA LEU A 4 13.21 -9.83 4.88
C LEU A 4 12.44 -10.96 5.58
N LEU A 5 11.42 -11.48 4.92
CA LEU A 5 10.57 -12.57 5.42
C LEU A 5 10.88 -13.88 4.71
N LYS A 6 10.53 -15.01 5.34
CA LYS A 6 10.51 -16.30 4.63
C LYS A 6 9.34 -16.30 3.63
N PRO A 7 9.43 -17.07 2.52
CA PRO A 7 8.34 -17.18 1.55
C PRO A 7 6.99 -17.54 2.18
N SER A 8 6.98 -18.42 3.20
CA SER A 8 5.78 -18.82 3.94
C SER A 8 5.13 -17.69 4.75
N GLU A 9 5.86 -16.63 5.06
CA GLU A 9 5.40 -15.50 5.88
C GLU A 9 4.91 -14.32 5.02
N GLY A 10 5.11 -14.35 3.69
CA GLY A 10 4.80 -13.23 2.80
C GLY A 10 3.32 -12.81 2.81
N ALA A 11 2.42 -13.78 2.96
CA ALA A 11 0.97 -13.53 3.00
C ALA A 11 0.49 -12.91 4.32
N LEU A 12 1.27 -12.98 5.40
CA LEU A 12 0.82 -12.59 6.75
C LEU A 12 0.42 -11.12 6.85
N ASN A 13 1.07 -10.23 6.11
CA ASN A 13 0.74 -8.81 6.13
C ASN A 13 -0.62 -8.52 5.48
N GLN A 14 -0.95 -9.23 4.39
CA GLN A 14 -2.25 -9.13 3.74
C GLN A 14 -3.35 -9.72 4.64
N LEU A 15 -3.10 -10.89 5.23
CA LEU A 15 -4.03 -11.52 6.18
C LEU A 15 -4.31 -10.62 7.39
N TRP A 16 -3.28 -9.97 7.92
CA TRP A 16 -3.44 -8.96 8.96
C TRP A 16 -4.29 -7.78 8.48
N ALA A 17 -4.01 -7.19 7.31
CA ALA A 17 -4.75 -6.03 6.82
C ALA A 17 -6.25 -6.32 6.59
N ILE A 18 -6.58 -7.56 6.22
CA ILE A 18 -7.97 -8.01 6.03
C ILE A 18 -8.68 -8.26 7.37
N GLY A 19 -7.96 -8.81 8.36
CA GLY A 19 -8.54 -9.24 9.64
C GLY A 19 -8.37 -8.27 10.82
N ALA A 20 -7.55 -7.22 10.68
CA ALA A 20 -7.29 -6.26 11.73
C ALA A 20 -8.53 -5.41 12.04
N ASP A 21 -8.61 -4.92 13.27
CA ASP A 21 -9.67 -4.00 13.66
C ASP A 21 -9.54 -2.69 12.84
N LYS A 22 -10.66 -2.17 12.36
CA LYS A 22 -10.67 -0.96 11.52
C LYS A 22 -10.07 0.25 12.22
N GLN A 23 -10.13 0.34 13.54
CA GLN A 23 -9.55 1.45 14.31
C GLN A 23 -8.01 1.41 14.32
N GLN A 24 -7.41 0.25 13.99
CA GLN A 24 -5.96 0.08 13.88
C GLN A 24 -5.43 0.40 12.47
N LEU A 25 -6.33 0.56 11.50
CA LEU A 25 -6.02 0.80 10.10
C LEU A 25 -6.18 2.28 9.75
N VAL A 26 -5.22 2.81 9.02
CA VAL A 26 -5.26 4.14 8.42
C VAL A 26 -5.40 3.95 6.92
N ASN A 27 -6.50 4.46 6.37
CA ASN A 27 -6.81 4.29 4.95
C ASN A 27 -5.71 4.90 4.06
N GLY A 28 -5.41 4.22 2.95
CA GLY A 28 -4.42 4.64 1.97
C GLY A 28 -2.96 4.56 2.44
N GLN A 29 -2.68 3.96 3.61
CA GLN A 29 -1.33 3.85 4.12
C GLN A 29 -0.63 2.54 3.73
N PHE A 30 0.70 2.60 3.72
CA PHE A 30 1.56 1.45 3.47
C PHE A 30 2.01 0.82 4.79
N TYR A 31 1.77 -0.49 4.94
CA TYR A 31 2.14 -1.25 6.13
C TYR A 31 3.24 -2.28 5.81
N GLU A 32 4.28 -2.27 6.63
CA GLU A 32 5.35 -3.27 6.63
C GLU A 32 4.97 -4.48 7.50
N PRO A 33 5.45 -5.68 7.15
CA PRO A 33 5.06 -6.88 7.86
C PRO A 33 5.48 -6.89 9.35
N VAL A 34 4.62 -7.35 10.27
CA VAL A 34 3.15 -7.53 10.12
C VAL A 34 2.48 -6.35 10.82
N GLY A 35 1.69 -5.59 10.07
CA GLY A 35 0.85 -4.52 10.64
C GLY A 35 1.56 -3.29 11.16
N ARG A 36 2.78 -3.01 10.69
CA ARG A 36 3.53 -1.82 11.09
C ARG A 36 3.38 -0.72 10.07
N LEU A 37 2.86 0.43 10.46
CA LEU A 37 2.77 1.60 9.57
C LEU A 37 4.19 1.99 9.12
N SER A 38 4.40 2.05 7.80
CA SER A 38 5.73 2.34 7.26
C SER A 38 6.07 3.82 7.37
N THR A 39 7.31 4.09 7.75
CA THR A 39 7.89 5.44 7.75
C THR A 39 8.77 5.70 6.52
N SER A 40 8.94 4.70 5.65
CA SER A 40 9.96 4.69 4.59
C SER A 40 9.43 5.13 3.21
N LEU A 41 8.29 5.81 3.14
CA LEU A 41 7.73 6.30 1.87
C LEU A 41 8.62 7.41 1.28
N ASP A 42 8.99 7.25 0.01
CA ASP A 42 9.76 8.24 -0.73
C ASP A 42 8.90 9.43 -1.18
N LYS A 43 9.53 10.45 -1.78
CA LYS A 43 8.83 11.68 -2.19
C LYS A 43 7.70 11.43 -3.18
N LYS A 44 7.90 10.52 -4.15
CA LYS A 44 6.89 10.20 -5.17
C LYS A 44 5.69 9.51 -4.56
N ALA A 45 5.92 8.60 -3.60
CA ALA A 45 4.84 7.92 -2.88
C ALA A 45 3.98 8.87 -2.02
N LYS A 46 4.44 10.10 -1.78
CA LYS A 46 3.72 11.14 -1.02
C LYS A 46 3.18 12.27 -1.91
N ASP A 47 3.35 12.18 -3.22
CA ASP A 47 2.98 13.24 -4.17
C ASP A 47 1.54 13.05 -4.65
N ASN A 48 0.63 13.84 -4.07
CA ASN A 48 -0.80 13.79 -4.40
C ASN A 48 -1.10 14.25 -5.83
N GLU A 49 -0.32 15.18 -6.38
CA GLU A 49 -0.51 15.66 -7.75
C GLU A 49 -0.11 14.57 -8.75
N LEU A 50 1.00 13.89 -8.49
CA LEU A 50 1.43 12.74 -9.28
C LEU A 50 0.42 11.60 -9.18
N ALA A 51 -0.11 11.31 -7.99
CA ALA A 51 -1.15 10.29 -7.81
C ALA A 51 -2.40 10.59 -8.63
N ALA A 52 -2.89 11.83 -8.61
CA ALA A 52 -4.05 12.25 -9.41
C ALA A 52 -3.80 12.14 -10.92
N LYS A 53 -2.61 12.56 -11.40
CA LYS A 53 -2.22 12.42 -12.80
C LYS A 53 -2.16 10.96 -13.24
N LEU A 54 -1.59 10.09 -12.39
CA LEU A 54 -1.49 8.66 -12.67
C LEU A 54 -2.88 8.00 -12.73
N TRP A 55 -3.80 8.40 -11.83
CA TRP A 55 -5.18 7.93 -11.84
C TRP A 55 -5.89 8.28 -13.15
N ALA A 56 -5.91 9.57 -13.52
CA ALA A 56 -6.57 10.02 -14.74
C ALA A 56 -5.99 9.39 -16.01
N TRP A 57 -4.67 9.17 -16.03
CA TRP A 57 -4.04 8.42 -17.12
C TRP A 57 -4.52 6.97 -17.15
N THR A 58 -4.54 6.28 -16.00
CA THR A 58 -4.97 4.86 -15.92
C THR A 58 -6.43 4.68 -16.35
N GLU A 59 -7.33 5.57 -15.94
CA GLU A 59 -8.73 5.53 -16.39
C GLU A 59 -8.85 5.65 -17.91
N LYS A 60 -8.06 6.54 -18.52
CA LYS A 60 -8.04 6.72 -19.97
C LYS A 60 -7.50 5.48 -20.72
N GLU A 61 -6.45 4.83 -20.23
CA GLU A 61 -5.92 3.62 -20.88
C GLU A 61 -6.86 2.42 -20.76
N LEU A 62 -7.72 2.41 -19.74
CA LEU A 62 -8.69 1.35 -19.50
C LEU A 62 -10.03 1.60 -20.20
N GLU A 63 -10.29 2.79 -20.75
CA GLU A 63 -11.53 3.09 -21.48
C GLU A 63 -11.75 2.19 -22.72
N GLU A 64 -10.67 1.64 -23.28
CA GLU A 64 -10.71 0.79 -24.48
C GLU A 64 -10.97 -0.70 -24.19
N TYR A 65 -11.13 -1.10 -22.93
CA TYR A 65 -11.32 -2.50 -22.49
C TYR A 65 -12.64 -2.70 -21.75
#